data_AF-A0A4Q2LR80-F1
#
_entry.id   AF-A0A4Q2LR80-F1
#
_cell.length_a   1.000
_cell.length_b   1.000
_cell.length_c   1.000
_cell.angle_alpha   90.00
_cell.angle_beta   90.00
_cell.angle_gamma   90.00
#
_symmetry.space_group_name_H-M   'P 1'
#
loop_
_entity.id
_entity.type
_entity.pdbx_description
1 polymer ?
#
loop_
_entity_poly.entity_id
_entity_poly.type
_entity_poly.pdbx_seq_one_letter_code
_entity_poly.pdbx_strand_id
1 'polypeptide(L)'
;MNGVFFLRANRRERSAELFSQQVHLLQCPYCNSAMTVHLSASIICQNNHTFDLSRQGYLNVLTRPFKGNYDKSLFAARQRMITLEGLYAPLVEQIRTIIYEHMAVMTGPKVLDAGCGEGSLLHQIVRDTPMTGFGIDIAKEGIAAAAAQYTDQLWIVGDLSCSPYQAKVFDVILNLFSPSNYGEFNRLLTEDG
;
A
#
# COMPACT_ATOMS: atom_id res chain seq x y z
N MET A 1 16.18 31.88 20.83
CA MET A 1 15.81 31.45 19.46
C MET A 1 15.88 29.93 19.47
N ASN A 2 14.74 29.29 19.75
CA ASN A 2 14.66 27.84 19.90
C ASN A 2 14.59 27.19 18.52
N GLY A 3 15.69 26.59 18.09
CA GLY A 3 15.71 25.73 16.91
C GLY A 3 14.89 24.47 17.20
N VAL A 4 13.69 24.41 16.65
CA VAL A 4 12.91 23.17 16.59
C VAL A 4 13.61 22.27 15.58
N PHE A 5 14.45 21.36 16.08
CA PHE A 5 14.89 20.21 15.32
C PHE A 5 13.64 19.36 15.02
N PHE A 6 13.12 19.47 13.79
CA PHE A 6 12.22 18.44 13.25
C PHE A 6 13.03 17.15 13.15
N LEU A 7 12.95 16.31 14.20
CA LEU A 7 13.32 14.91 14.10
C LEU A 7 12.45 14.32 12.98
N ARG A 8 13.06 13.99 11.83
CA ARG A 8 12.41 13.14 10.84
C ARG A 8 12.03 11.86 11.58
N ALA A 9 10.74 11.64 11.83
CA ALA A 9 10.25 10.39 12.37
C ALA A 9 10.89 9.24 11.59
N ASN A 10 11.36 8.22 12.29
CA ASN A 10 11.94 7.06 11.62
C ASN A 10 10.87 6.50 10.68
N ARG A 11 11.20 6.27 9.40
CA ARG A 11 10.23 5.74 8.41
C ARG A 11 9.47 4.52 8.93
N ARG A 12 10.13 3.67 9.72
CA ARG A 12 9.51 2.51 10.38
C ARG A 12 8.48 2.90 11.43
N GLU A 13 8.76 3.92 12.25
CA GLU A 13 7.82 4.47 13.24
C GLU A 13 6.61 5.09 12.55
N ARG A 14 6.83 5.88 11.50
CA ARG A 14 5.75 6.46 10.71
C ARG A 14 4.86 5.38 10.10
N SER A 15 5.45 4.34 9.50
CA SER A 15 4.68 3.21 8.99
C SER A 15 3.95 2.47 10.11
N ALA A 16 4.55 2.31 11.29
CA ALA A 16 3.89 1.67 12.42
C ALA A 16 2.68 2.44 12.92
N GLU A 17 2.73 3.77 12.93
CA GLU A 17 1.58 4.63 13.23
C GLU A 17 0.45 4.41 12.21
N LEU A 18 0.77 4.43 10.92
CA LEU A 18 -0.19 4.21 9.84
C LEU A 18 -0.82 2.81 9.95
N PHE A 19 -0.01 1.77 10.13
CA PHE A 19 -0.51 0.42 10.35
C PHE A 19 -1.35 0.33 11.62
N SER A 20 -1.01 1.03 12.70
CA SER A 20 -1.82 1.03 13.93
C SER A 20 -3.21 1.61 13.71
N GLN A 21 -3.34 2.64 12.86
CA GLN A 21 -4.63 3.23 12.50
C GLN A 21 -5.46 2.30 11.60
N GLN A 22 -4.80 1.54 10.73
CA GLN A 22 -5.47 0.75 9.68
C GLN A 22 -5.45 -0.77 9.94
N VAL A 23 -4.92 -1.25 11.06
CA VAL A 23 -4.71 -2.69 11.33
C VAL A 23 -6.02 -3.49 11.30
N HIS A 24 -7.13 -2.85 11.65
CA HIS A 24 -8.46 -3.44 11.63
C HIS A 24 -8.91 -3.87 10.22
N LEU A 25 -8.29 -3.31 9.16
CA LEU A 25 -8.53 -3.72 7.77
C LEU A 25 -7.81 -5.01 7.39
N LEU A 26 -6.86 -5.48 8.22
CA LEU A 26 -6.04 -6.64 7.91
C LEU A 26 -6.63 -7.95 8.45
N GLN A 27 -6.32 -9.02 7.75
CA GLN A 27 -6.51 -10.41 8.19
C GLN A 27 -5.21 -11.19 8.03
N CYS A 28 -5.00 -12.15 8.92
CA CYS A 28 -3.81 -12.99 8.85
C CYS A 28 -3.84 -13.87 7.59
N PRO A 29 -2.79 -13.88 6.75
CA PRO A 29 -2.75 -14.70 5.53
C PRO A 29 -2.68 -16.21 5.79
N TYR A 30 -2.42 -16.63 7.04
CA TYR A 30 -2.35 -18.05 7.41
C TYR A 30 -3.66 -18.60 7.97
N CYS A 31 -4.44 -17.77 8.68
CA CYS A 31 -5.60 -18.24 9.44
C CYS A 31 -6.83 -17.33 9.35
N ASN A 32 -6.76 -16.24 8.57
CA ASN A 32 -7.81 -15.25 8.35
C ASN A 32 -8.30 -14.53 9.63
N SER A 33 -7.67 -14.75 10.78
CA SER A 33 -7.99 -14.05 12.02
C SER A 33 -7.63 -12.58 11.93
N ALA A 34 -8.39 -11.74 12.63
CA ALA A 34 -8.09 -10.32 12.79
C ALA A 34 -6.69 -10.12 13.36
N MET A 35 -6.08 -8.99 13.00
CA MET A 35 -4.72 -8.63 13.38
C MET A 35 -4.71 -7.42 14.32
N THR A 36 -3.67 -7.32 15.15
CA THR A 36 -3.42 -6.19 16.04
C THR A 36 -1.96 -5.76 15.96
N VAL A 37 -1.67 -4.51 16.32
CA VAL A 37 -0.29 -4.04 16.43
C VAL A 37 0.27 -4.39 17.80
N HIS A 38 1.49 -4.91 17.81
CA HIS A 38 2.26 -5.24 18.99
C HIS A 38 3.59 -4.46 18.98
N LEU A 39 3.89 -3.78 20.09
CA LEU A 39 5.15 -3.02 20.31
C LEU A 39 5.52 -2.03 19.19
N SER A 40 4.53 -1.46 18.51
CA SER A 40 4.70 -0.47 17.44
C SER A 40 5.62 -0.89 16.29
N ALA A 41 5.80 -2.19 16.03
CA ALA A 41 6.64 -2.66 14.94
C ALA A 41 6.29 -4.05 14.40
N SER A 42 5.44 -4.78 15.12
CA SER A 42 4.98 -6.11 14.75
C SER A 42 3.46 -6.11 14.62
N ILE A 43 2.95 -6.90 13.69
CA ILE A 43 1.52 -7.13 13.52
C ILE A 43 1.28 -8.60 13.79
N ILE A 44 0.39 -8.89 14.74
CA ILE A 44 0.14 -10.23 15.25
C ILE A 44 -1.34 -10.59 15.14
N CYS A 45 -1.66 -11.84 14.84
CA CYS A 45 -3.03 -12.34 14.89
C CYS A 45 -3.31 -13.14 16.17
N GLN A 46 -4.58 -13.48 16.42
CA GLN A 46 -5.00 -14.26 17.60
C GLN A 46 -4.32 -15.64 17.72
N ASN A 47 -3.82 -16.19 16.61
CA ASN A 47 -3.10 -17.46 16.56
C ASN A 47 -1.56 -17.29 16.66
N ASN A 48 -1.09 -16.11 17.08
CA ASN A 48 0.32 -15.76 17.24
C ASN A 48 1.20 -15.80 15.96
N HIS A 49 0.60 -15.75 14.77
CA HIS A 49 1.37 -15.45 13.56
C HIS A 49 1.78 -13.97 13.59
N THR A 50 3.09 -13.72 13.51
CA THR A 50 3.68 -12.39 13.63
C THR A 50 4.37 -11.97 12.34
N PHE A 51 4.17 -10.71 11.97
CA PHE A 51 4.77 -10.08 10.81
C PHE A 51 5.42 -8.77 11.24
N ASP A 52 6.72 -8.63 10.98
CA ASP A 52 7.46 -7.45 11.39
C ASP A 52 7.52 -6.42 10.26
N LEU A 53 7.40 -5.15 10.62
CA LEU A 53 7.74 -4.05 9.72
C LEU A 53 9.23 -4.03 9.47
N SER A 54 9.58 -4.03 8.19
CA SER A 54 10.96 -3.87 7.73
C SER A 54 11.54 -2.52 8.16
N ARG A 55 12.87 -2.37 8.04
CA ARG A 55 13.55 -1.08 8.25
C ARG A 55 13.04 0.01 7.29
N GLN A 56 12.56 -0.37 6.11
CA GLN A 56 12.01 0.56 5.14
C GLN A 56 10.55 0.94 5.44
N GLY A 57 9.84 0.20 6.30
CA GLY A 57 8.46 0.51 6.68
C GLY A 57 7.37 -0.31 5.99
N TYR A 58 7.72 -1.28 5.12
CA TYR A 58 6.74 -2.21 4.56
C TYR A 58 6.54 -3.45 5.45
N LEU A 59 5.36 -4.07 5.33
CA LEU A 59 5.02 -5.37 5.91
C LEU A 59 5.22 -6.46 4.85
N ASN A 60 5.84 -7.58 5.20
CA ASN A 60 5.91 -8.74 4.30
C ASN A 60 5.07 -9.87 4.86
N VAL A 61 4.04 -10.27 4.11
CA VAL A 61 3.05 -11.28 4.51
C VAL A 61 3.03 -12.49 3.57
N LEU A 62 4.00 -12.61 2.66
CA LEU A 62 4.09 -13.76 1.77
C LEU A 62 4.24 -15.06 2.57
N THR A 63 3.36 -16.01 2.32
CA THR A 63 3.35 -17.33 2.95
C THR A 63 4.18 -18.35 2.15
N ARG A 64 4.54 -18.01 0.91
CA ARG A 64 5.33 -18.84 0.01
C ARG A 64 6.44 -18.01 -0.64
N PRO A 65 7.63 -18.58 -0.87
CA PRO A 65 8.68 -17.89 -1.59
C PRO A 65 8.22 -17.55 -3.01
N PHE A 66 8.29 -16.28 -3.38
CA PHE A 66 8.15 -15.83 -4.76
C PHE A 66 9.54 -15.61 -5.35
N LYS A 67 9.82 -16.24 -6.49
CA LYS A 67 11.00 -15.95 -7.32
C LYS A 67 10.55 -15.19 -8.54
N GLY A 68 10.48 -13.87 -8.42
CA GLY A 68 10.29 -12.98 -9.55
C GLY A 68 11.60 -12.74 -10.29
N ASN A 69 11.51 -12.45 -11.60
CA ASN A 69 12.65 -12.05 -12.43
C ASN A 69 12.83 -10.52 -12.47
N TYR A 70 12.15 -9.79 -11.59
CA TYR A 70 12.20 -8.33 -11.54
C TYR A 70 13.33 -7.88 -10.64
N ASP A 71 14.37 -7.30 -11.22
CA ASP A 71 15.48 -6.74 -10.45
C ASP A 71 15.20 -5.30 -10.01
N LYS A 72 16.05 -4.79 -9.12
CA LYS A 72 15.95 -3.40 -8.62
C LYS A 72 16.13 -2.36 -9.71
N SER A 73 16.84 -2.68 -10.78
CA SER A 73 17.13 -1.71 -11.86
C SER A 73 15.88 -1.40 -12.67
N LEU A 74 15.00 -2.39 -12.86
CA LEU A 74 13.69 -2.20 -13.48
C LEU A 74 12.85 -1.18 -12.71
N PHE A 75 12.72 -1.35 -11.40
CA PHE A 75 11.93 -0.45 -10.56
C PHE A 75 12.53 0.96 -10.51
N ALA A 76 13.85 1.09 -10.46
CA ALA A 76 14.52 2.39 -10.53
C ALA A 76 14.28 3.09 -11.89
N ALA A 77 14.35 2.36 -13.00
CA ALA A 77 14.07 2.91 -14.32
C ALA A 77 12.61 3.36 -14.45
N ARG A 78 11.66 2.52 -14.00
CA ARG A 78 10.23 2.85 -13.94
C ARG A 78 9.98 4.11 -13.12
N GLN A 79 10.47 4.17 -11.89
CA GLN A 79 10.32 5.33 -11.02
C GLN A 79 10.83 6.62 -11.70
N ARG A 80 11.98 6.60 -12.38
CA ARG A 80 12.50 7.76 -13.10
C ARG A 80 11.56 8.23 -14.21
N MET A 81 11.08 7.33 -15.08
CA MET A 81 10.15 7.69 -16.15
C MET A 81 8.83 8.28 -15.60
N ILE A 82 8.31 7.71 -14.52
CA ILE A 82 7.03 8.15 -13.95
C ILE A 82 7.17 9.50 -13.22
N THR A 83 8.24 9.69 -12.45
CA THR A 83 8.39 10.86 -11.56
C THR A 83 9.15 12.03 -12.16
N LEU A 84 10.19 11.76 -12.97
CA LEU A 84 11.05 12.80 -13.54
C LEU A 84 10.59 13.22 -14.93
N GLU A 85 10.17 12.26 -15.76
CA GLU A 85 9.72 12.53 -17.13
C GLU A 85 8.21 12.80 -17.21
N GLY A 86 7.48 12.56 -16.11
CA GLY A 86 6.04 12.82 -16.03
C GLY A 86 5.21 11.98 -17.00
N LEU A 87 5.72 10.81 -17.40
CA LEU A 87 5.17 9.98 -18.49
C LEU A 87 3.66 9.71 -18.34
N TYR A 88 3.17 9.55 -17.11
CA TYR A 88 1.76 9.25 -16.82
C TYR A 88 1.00 10.40 -16.16
N ALA A 89 1.52 11.63 -16.18
CA ALA A 89 0.83 12.76 -15.54
C ALA A 89 -0.62 12.94 -16.04
N PRO A 90 -0.92 12.87 -17.36
CA PRO A 90 -2.32 12.96 -17.82
C PRO A 90 -3.20 11.82 -17.31
N LEU A 91 -2.65 10.60 -17.20
CA LEU A 91 -3.38 9.44 -16.68
C LEU A 91 -3.70 9.63 -15.18
N VAL A 92 -2.71 10.08 -14.40
CA VAL A 92 -2.89 10.36 -12.96
C VAL A 92 -3.99 11.40 -12.76
N GLU A 93 -3.97 12.49 -13.51
CA GLU A 93 -5.00 13.54 -13.41
C GLU A 93 -6.39 12.99 -13.74
N GLN A 94 -6.54 12.21 -14.81
CA GLN A 94 -7.83 11.59 -15.16
C GLN A 94 -8.33 10.63 -14.09
N ILE A 95 -7.44 9.80 -13.51
CA ILE A 95 -7.80 8.90 -12.41
C ILE A 95 -8.27 9.71 -11.19
N ARG A 96 -7.55 10.78 -10.83
CA ARG A 96 -7.95 11.66 -9.73
C ARG A 96 -9.32 12.27 -9.97
N THR A 97 -9.59 12.78 -11.18
CA THR A 97 -10.91 13.31 -11.56
C THR A 97 -12.01 12.27 -11.36
N ILE A 98 -11.84 11.05 -11.89
CA ILE A 98 -12.83 9.98 -11.74
C ILE A 98 -13.07 9.65 -10.26
N ILE A 99 -12.01 9.50 -9.47
CA ILE A 99 -12.17 9.21 -8.04
C ILE A 99 -12.94 10.34 -7.34
N TYR A 100 -12.63 11.61 -7.63
CA TYR A 100 -13.34 12.74 -7.02
C TYR A 100 -14.81 12.81 -7.44
N GLU A 101 -15.14 12.53 -8.71
CA GLU A 101 -16.51 12.54 -9.19
C GLU A 101 -17.37 11.48 -8.50
N HIS A 102 -16.81 10.30 -8.28
CA HIS A 102 -17.53 9.20 -7.63
C HIS A 102 -17.51 9.26 -6.10
N MET A 103 -16.49 9.87 -5.50
CA MET A 103 -16.27 9.85 -4.04
C MET A 103 -16.36 11.22 -3.37
N ALA A 104 -16.95 12.22 -4.05
CA ALA A 104 -17.00 13.62 -3.57
C ALA A 104 -17.58 13.80 -2.16
N VAL A 105 -18.49 12.91 -1.75
CA VAL A 105 -19.16 12.95 -0.44
C VAL A 105 -18.43 12.13 0.64
N MET A 106 -17.42 11.35 0.26
CA MET A 106 -16.70 10.45 1.16
C MET A 106 -15.50 11.16 1.78
N THR A 107 -15.41 11.15 3.10
CA THR A 107 -14.25 11.66 3.83
C THR A 107 -13.14 10.62 3.86
N GLY A 108 -12.07 10.88 3.11
CA GLY A 108 -10.84 10.08 3.13
C GLY A 108 -10.97 8.66 2.56
N PRO A 109 -11.25 8.52 1.24
CA PRO A 109 -11.38 7.20 0.61
C PRO A 109 -10.11 6.36 0.77
N LYS A 110 -10.29 5.04 0.91
CA LYS A 110 -9.23 4.04 0.98
C LYS A 110 -8.98 3.48 -0.41
N VAL A 111 -7.80 3.77 -0.94
CA VAL A 111 -7.40 3.43 -2.31
C VAL A 111 -6.34 2.33 -2.27
N LEU A 112 -6.67 1.15 -2.81
CA LEU A 112 -5.72 0.06 -2.99
C LEU A 112 -5.13 0.09 -4.39
N ASP A 113 -3.80 0.05 -4.53
CA ASP A 113 -3.10 -0.24 -5.78
C ASP A 113 -2.65 -1.71 -5.78
N ALA A 114 -3.33 -2.51 -6.60
CA ALA A 114 -3.16 -3.95 -6.72
C ALA A 114 -2.10 -4.30 -7.77
N GLY A 115 -0.88 -4.55 -7.31
CA GLY A 115 0.31 -4.66 -8.17
C GLY A 115 1.05 -3.33 -8.32
N CYS A 116 1.24 -2.62 -7.21
CA CYS A 116 1.71 -1.23 -7.20
C CYS A 116 3.17 -1.06 -7.62
N GLY A 117 3.94 -2.14 -7.72
CA GLY A 117 5.37 -2.11 -8.01
C GLY A 117 6.13 -1.21 -7.05
N GLU A 118 6.73 -0.14 -7.59
CA GLU A 118 7.50 0.84 -6.82
C GLU A 118 6.69 2.01 -6.23
N GLY A 119 5.38 2.05 -6.49
CA GLY A 119 4.45 2.93 -5.78
C GLY A 119 4.35 4.36 -6.31
N SER A 120 5.10 4.77 -7.34
CA SER A 120 5.01 6.14 -7.89
C SER A 120 3.61 6.53 -8.32
N LEU A 121 2.86 5.63 -8.97
CA LEU A 121 1.51 5.93 -9.45
C LEU A 121 0.54 6.14 -8.30
N LEU A 122 0.46 5.18 -7.36
CA LEU A 122 -0.35 5.34 -6.15
C LEU A 122 0.00 6.63 -5.42
N HIS A 123 1.29 6.90 -5.20
CA HIS A 123 1.74 8.11 -4.55
C HIS A 123 1.26 9.39 -5.26
N GLN A 124 1.40 9.47 -6.59
CA GLN A 124 0.94 10.64 -7.36
C GLN A 124 -0.58 10.81 -7.35
N ILE A 125 -1.33 9.70 -7.29
CA ILE A 125 -2.80 9.73 -7.23
C ILE A 125 -3.28 10.23 -5.86
N VAL A 126 -2.69 9.76 -4.76
CA VAL A 126 -3.18 10.07 -3.40
C VAL A 126 -2.51 11.27 -2.74
N ARG A 127 -1.36 11.75 -3.24
CA ARG A 127 -0.68 12.92 -2.66
C ARG A 127 -1.54 14.17 -2.71
N ASP A 128 -1.43 14.98 -1.66
CA ASP A 128 -2.15 16.24 -1.52
C ASP A 128 -3.68 16.05 -1.56
N THR A 129 -4.16 14.88 -1.12
CA THR A 129 -5.58 14.52 -1.04
C THR A 129 -5.91 13.95 0.34
N PRO A 130 -7.19 13.87 0.74
CA PRO A 130 -7.58 13.16 1.96
C PRO A 130 -7.53 11.62 1.83
N MET A 131 -7.23 11.08 0.64
CA MET A 131 -7.24 9.63 0.41
C MET A 131 -6.13 8.92 1.20
N THR A 132 -6.43 7.73 1.70
CA THR A 132 -5.43 6.83 2.29
C THR A 132 -5.02 5.79 1.25
N GLY A 133 -3.74 5.77 0.89
CA GLY A 133 -3.19 4.85 -0.11
C GLY A 133 -2.62 3.57 0.49
N PHE A 134 -2.96 2.44 -0.13
CA PHE A 134 -2.47 1.10 0.20
C PHE A 134 -1.86 0.47 -1.05
N GLY A 135 -0.60 0.07 -1.00
CA GLY A 135 0.06 -0.64 -2.10
C GLY A 135 0.34 -2.09 -1.73
N ILE A 136 -0.05 -3.01 -2.60
CA ILE A 136 0.31 -4.42 -2.50
C ILE A 136 0.99 -4.88 -3.78
N ASP A 137 2.09 -5.61 -3.65
CA ASP A 137 2.76 -6.29 -4.76
C ASP A 137 3.46 -7.54 -4.25
N ILE A 138 3.63 -8.54 -5.12
CA ILE A 138 4.39 -9.75 -4.81
C ILE A 138 5.91 -9.51 -4.93
N ALA A 139 6.32 -8.49 -5.71
CA ALA A 139 7.71 -8.11 -5.92
C ALA A 139 8.23 -7.27 -4.75
N LYS A 140 8.94 -7.93 -3.82
CA LYS A 140 9.57 -7.33 -2.64
C LYS A 140 10.43 -6.11 -2.97
N GLU A 141 11.16 -6.15 -4.07
CA GLU A 141 12.09 -5.11 -4.50
C GLU A 141 11.35 -3.81 -4.85
N GLY A 142 10.17 -3.90 -5.47
CA GLY A 142 9.30 -2.77 -5.78
C GLY A 142 8.75 -2.15 -4.50
N ILE A 143 8.14 -2.97 -3.64
CA ILE A 143 7.59 -2.52 -2.35
C ILE A 143 8.67 -1.92 -1.44
N ALA A 144 9.87 -2.49 -1.44
CA ALA A 144 10.98 -1.94 -0.68
C ALA A 144 11.42 -0.56 -1.21
N ALA A 145 11.34 -0.32 -2.52
CA ALA A 145 11.57 1.00 -3.11
C ALA A 145 10.43 1.97 -2.75
N ALA A 146 9.18 1.52 -2.84
CA ALA A 146 7.99 2.30 -2.49
C ALA A 146 8.06 2.81 -1.04
N ALA A 147 8.20 1.90 -0.08
CA ALA A 147 8.29 2.24 1.34
C ALA A 147 9.53 3.08 1.68
N ALA A 148 10.62 2.92 0.92
CA ALA A 148 11.81 3.73 1.12
C ALA A 148 11.64 5.20 0.70
N GLN A 149 10.75 5.47 -0.27
CA GLN A 149 10.54 6.78 -0.87
C GLN A 149 9.27 7.48 -0.34
N TYR A 150 8.21 6.74 -0.09
CA TYR A 150 6.87 7.26 0.17
C TYR A 150 6.37 6.80 1.55
N THR A 151 6.39 7.69 2.54
CA THR A 151 6.13 7.33 3.95
C THR A 151 4.71 7.57 4.43
N ASP A 152 3.82 8.09 3.57
CA ASP A 152 2.43 8.40 3.90
C ASP A 152 1.43 7.38 3.32
N GLN A 153 1.91 6.27 2.78
CA GLN A 153 1.11 5.16 2.27
C GLN A 153 1.51 3.86 2.99
N LEU A 154 0.60 2.88 3.00
CA LEU A 154 0.85 1.56 3.58
C LEU A 154 1.32 0.61 2.48
N TRP A 155 2.45 -0.07 2.72
CA TRP A 155 3.08 -0.92 1.72
C TRP A 155 3.17 -2.37 2.20
N ILE A 156 2.67 -3.30 1.40
CA ILE A 156 2.65 -4.73 1.71
C ILE A 156 3.27 -5.55 0.59
N VAL A 157 4.24 -6.40 0.94
CA VAL A 157 4.63 -7.52 0.09
C VAL A 157 3.65 -8.66 0.34
N GLY A 158 2.82 -8.99 -0.65
CA GLY A 158 1.73 -9.95 -0.49
C GLY A 158 1.22 -10.53 -1.81
N ASP A 159 0.51 -11.64 -1.72
CA ASP A 159 -0.13 -12.29 -2.85
C ASP A 159 -1.57 -11.79 -2.99
N LEU A 160 -1.89 -11.14 -4.11
CA LEU A 160 -3.23 -10.59 -4.37
C LEU A 160 -4.28 -11.70 -4.55
N SER A 161 -3.90 -12.94 -4.85
CA SER A 161 -4.85 -14.07 -4.88
C SER A 161 -5.34 -14.49 -3.49
N CYS A 162 -4.63 -14.06 -2.44
CA CYS A 162 -4.97 -14.27 -1.04
C CYS A 162 -4.56 -13.03 -0.25
N SER A 163 -5.17 -11.89 -0.57
CA SER A 163 -4.72 -10.61 -0.01
C SER A 163 -4.99 -10.55 1.50
N PRO A 164 -4.12 -9.88 2.28
CA PRO A 164 -4.17 -9.85 3.74
C PRO A 164 -5.20 -8.83 4.25
N TYR A 165 -6.23 -8.52 3.47
CA TYR A 165 -7.26 -7.55 3.80
C TYR A 165 -8.59 -8.25 4.07
N GLN A 166 -9.35 -7.73 5.04
CA GLN A 166 -10.73 -8.11 5.29
C GLN A 166 -11.60 -7.84 4.04
N ALA A 167 -12.78 -8.43 3.98
CA ALA A 167 -13.72 -8.13 2.90
C ALA A 167 -14.34 -6.73 3.07
N LYS A 168 -14.71 -6.08 1.97
CA LYS A 168 -15.48 -4.82 1.94
C LYS A 168 -14.79 -3.67 2.69
N VAL A 169 -13.50 -3.45 2.40
CA VAL A 169 -12.66 -2.47 3.09
C VAL A 169 -12.03 -1.41 2.20
N PHE A 170 -12.14 -1.49 0.88
CA PHE A 170 -11.60 -0.47 -0.02
C PHE A 170 -12.71 0.23 -0.79
N ASP A 171 -12.54 1.53 -0.96
CA ASP A 171 -13.49 2.39 -1.69
C ASP A 171 -13.08 2.54 -3.16
N VAL A 172 -11.79 2.30 -3.47
CA VAL A 172 -11.25 2.30 -4.82
C VAL A 172 -10.17 1.22 -4.92
N ILE A 173 -10.18 0.45 -6.01
CA ILE A 173 -9.07 -0.43 -6.40
C ILE A 173 -8.50 0.03 -7.75
N LEU A 174 -7.21 0.31 -7.76
CA LEU A 174 -6.41 0.55 -8.95
C LEU A 174 -5.76 -0.77 -9.37
N ASN A 175 -5.86 -1.10 -10.66
CA ASN A 175 -5.18 -2.24 -11.27
C ASN A 175 -4.41 -1.75 -12.51
N LEU A 176 -3.20 -1.22 -12.28
CA LEU A 176 -2.42 -0.50 -13.28
C LEU A 176 -1.23 -1.34 -13.75
N PHE A 177 -1.35 -1.92 -14.95
CA PHE A 177 -0.32 -2.75 -15.59
C PHE A 177 -0.02 -4.06 -14.85
N SER A 178 -0.99 -4.55 -14.07
CA SER A 178 -0.96 -5.82 -13.34
C SER A 178 -2.10 -6.75 -13.79
N PRO A 179 -1.95 -8.08 -13.68
CA PRO A 179 -3.03 -9.02 -13.97
C PRO A 179 -4.23 -8.81 -13.04
N SER A 180 -5.42 -8.67 -13.62
CA SER A 180 -6.65 -8.48 -12.85
C SER A 180 -7.06 -9.74 -12.08
N ASN A 181 -7.51 -9.56 -10.83
CA ASN A 181 -8.17 -10.61 -10.03
C ASN A 181 -9.55 -10.14 -9.57
N TYR A 182 -10.54 -10.20 -10.47
CA TYR A 182 -11.89 -9.70 -10.21
C TYR A 182 -12.59 -10.38 -9.03
N GLY A 183 -12.30 -11.66 -8.77
CA GLY A 183 -12.85 -12.37 -7.61
C GLY A 183 -12.40 -11.73 -6.30
N GLU A 184 -11.10 -11.43 -6.19
CA GLU A 184 -10.57 -10.73 -5.04
C GLU A 184 -11.02 -9.27 -4.97
N PHE A 185 -11.06 -8.57 -6.10
CA PHE A 185 -11.53 -7.17 -6.14
C PHE A 185 -12.96 -7.04 -5.64
N ASN A 186 -13.86 -7.95 -6.05
CA ASN A 186 -15.24 -7.98 -5.55
C ASN A 186 -15.32 -8.29 -4.04
N ARG A 187 -14.39 -9.09 -3.51
CA ARG A 187 -14.31 -9.36 -2.07
C ARG A 187 -13.88 -8.11 -1.30
N LEU A 188 -12.95 -7.35 -1.86
CA LEU A 188 -12.27 -6.24 -1.20
C LEU A 188 -13.03 -4.90 -1.28
N LEU A 189 -13.65 -4.60 -2.42
CA LEU A 189 -14.42 -3.37 -2.62
C LEU A 189 -15.63 -3.31 -1.71
N THR A 190 -15.88 -2.16 -1.07
CA THR A 190 -17.13 -1.85 -0.36
C THR A 190 -18.35 -1.96 -1.29
N GLU A 191 -19.55 -1.84 -0.75
CA GLU A 191 -20.77 -1.89 -1.58
C GLU A 191 -20.88 -0.71 -2.56
N ASP A 192 -20.39 0.46 -2.15
CA ASP A 192 -20.40 1.70 -2.94
C ASP A 192 -19.06 1.98 -3.65
N GLY A 193 -18.11 1.03 -3.62
CA GLY A 193 -16.75 1.15 -4.18
C GLY A 193 -16.57 0.60 -5.59
#